data_AF-K0TLT6-F1
#
_entry.id   AF-K0TLT6-F1
#
_cell.length_a   1.000
_cell.length_b   1.000
_cell.length_c   1.000
_cell.angle_alpha   90.00
_cell.angle_beta   90.00
_cell.angle_gamma   90.00
#
_symmetry.space_group_name_H-M   'P 1'
#
loop_
_entity.id
_entity.type
_entity.pdbx_description
1 polymer ?
#
loop_
_entity_poly.entity_id
_entity_poly.type
_entity_poly.pdbx_seq_one_letter_code
_entity_poly.pdbx_strand_id
1 'polypeptide(L)'
;MEAGDVVHVGTPPGPLSDWVIKKVHFHGFEGLPTTRHVPVESPKFSCFGRQWKVAIYPGGQRESEAGNVAAYLGNLSSESIDASFKIVLKHPTNRNQRTNWCGSPSMVTFGARQGGKGYHNFAKREELLTYLDNGSLKLEIHLRTNKQTGPTIYVPSNPFCKNMLEGFNNEEMSDVTFEVGGEVESAANRRKRAKTTASMFHAFHAILRLNAPSLADMCRPEDEAAVPINGVDPEVFKIVLYFCYGGTVSEEELAANANAIIEAADRFGIVNLKLQAEAVLTEQTEITVDNMLDNLLYANSKNLALFQEKIMDFVAENGDKIVGKVSFNDVPGNLMSDLLTAVARGKKSANMSAPEDNLTFMRVGELRKLLHDKGLCVDGSRETMIGLLRENSEISDVGAE
;
A
#
# COMPACT_ATOMS: atom_id res chain seq x y z
N MET A 1 9.40 -11.84 27.88
CA MET A 1 8.60 -13.08 27.96
C MET A 1 9.55 -14.23 27.66
N GLU A 2 9.84 -15.06 28.64
CA GLU A 2 10.75 -16.21 28.50
C GLU A 2 10.18 -17.20 27.48
N ALA A 3 10.97 -17.53 26.46
CA ALA A 3 10.67 -18.62 25.56
C ALA A 3 10.96 -19.93 26.30
N GLY A 4 9.91 -20.58 26.82
CA GLY A 4 10.03 -21.89 27.43
C GLY A 4 10.52 -22.94 26.43
N ASP A 5 11.31 -23.90 26.91
CA ASP A 5 11.80 -25.06 26.16
C ASP A 5 10.63 -25.82 25.52
N VAL A 6 10.48 -25.71 24.19
CA VAL A 6 9.52 -26.51 23.42
C VAL A 6 10.25 -27.69 22.78
N VAL A 7 9.90 -28.90 23.20
CA VAL A 7 10.38 -30.15 22.58
C VAL A 7 9.48 -30.47 21.37
N HIS A 8 10.05 -30.43 20.17
CA HIS A 8 9.35 -30.80 18.94
C HIS A 8 9.54 -32.30 18.62
N VAL A 9 8.46 -33.00 18.24
CA VAL A 9 8.48 -34.40 17.77
C VAL A 9 8.08 -34.45 16.30
N GLY A 10 8.94 -35.05 15.47
CA GLY A 10 8.76 -35.12 14.00
C GLY A 10 9.37 -33.93 13.26
N THR A 11 9.37 -33.97 11.92
CA THR A 11 9.80 -32.83 11.09
C THR A 11 8.69 -31.79 11.09
N PRO A 12 8.90 -30.58 11.66
CA PRO A 12 7.90 -29.53 11.57
C PRO A 12 7.64 -29.20 10.10
N PRO A 13 6.37 -29.03 9.68
CA PRO A 13 6.07 -28.62 8.31
C PRO A 13 6.84 -27.33 8.01
N GLY A 14 7.57 -27.32 6.89
CA GLY A 14 8.39 -26.18 6.49
C GLY A 14 7.58 -24.89 6.40
N PRO A 15 8.24 -23.71 6.38
CA PRO A 15 7.53 -22.44 6.32
C PRO A 15 6.60 -22.42 5.11
N LEU A 16 5.33 -22.11 5.35
CA LEU A 16 4.34 -21.96 4.30
C LEU A 16 4.62 -20.69 3.50
N SER A 17 4.30 -20.71 2.21
CA SER A 17 4.24 -19.48 1.42
C SER A 17 3.09 -18.60 1.93
N ASP A 18 3.17 -17.31 1.61
CA ASP A 18 2.00 -16.44 1.71
C ASP A 18 0.88 -16.94 0.78
N TRP A 19 -0.35 -16.50 1.06
CA TRP A 19 -1.50 -16.81 0.22
C TRP A 19 -1.44 -16.03 -1.09
N VAL A 20 -1.41 -16.76 -2.20
CA VAL A 20 -1.59 -16.18 -3.54
C VAL A 20 -3.09 -16.24 -3.88
N ILE A 21 -3.66 -15.10 -4.25
CA ILE A 21 -5.09 -14.99 -4.58
C ILE A 21 -5.24 -14.85 -6.11
N LYS A 22 -6.07 -15.70 -6.70
CA LYS A 22 -6.48 -15.62 -8.12
C LYS A 22 -7.99 -15.40 -8.21
N LYS A 23 -8.41 -14.36 -8.92
CA LYS A 23 -9.82 -14.05 -9.16
C LYS A 23 -10.29 -14.74 -10.44
N VAL A 24 -11.42 -15.43 -10.38
CA VAL A 24 -12.03 -16.13 -11.51
C VAL A 24 -13.50 -15.71 -11.60
N HIS A 25 -13.90 -15.21 -12.76
CA HIS A 25 -15.26 -14.73 -13.00
C HIS A 25 -15.96 -15.64 -14.01
N PHE A 26 -17.14 -16.13 -13.65
CA PHE A 26 -18.02 -16.89 -14.54
C PHE A 26 -19.17 -15.99 -14.97
N HIS A 27 -19.04 -15.42 -16.16
CA HIS A 27 -20.05 -14.53 -16.76
C HIS A 27 -21.28 -15.32 -17.20
N GLY A 28 -22.47 -14.70 -17.09
CA GLY A 28 -23.73 -15.32 -17.49
C GLY A 28 -24.09 -16.56 -16.67
N PHE A 29 -23.74 -16.59 -15.37
CA PHE A 29 -23.85 -17.78 -14.52
C PHE A 29 -25.27 -18.38 -14.48
N GLU A 30 -26.29 -17.53 -14.54
CA GLU A 30 -27.70 -17.92 -14.59
C GLU A 30 -28.04 -18.79 -15.81
N GLY A 31 -27.44 -18.50 -16.97
CA GLY A 31 -27.65 -19.23 -18.22
C GLY A 31 -26.76 -20.45 -18.41
N LEU A 32 -25.85 -20.75 -17.48
CA LEU A 32 -24.96 -21.92 -17.59
C LEU A 32 -25.74 -23.24 -17.47
N PRO A 33 -25.26 -24.32 -18.14
CA PRO A 33 -25.95 -25.60 -18.15
C PRO A 33 -26.11 -26.17 -16.73
N THR A 34 -27.35 -26.46 -16.36
CA THR A 34 -27.71 -27.10 -15.09
C THR A 34 -27.81 -28.63 -15.22
N THR A 35 -27.37 -29.18 -16.35
CA THR A 35 -27.23 -30.63 -16.53
C THR A 35 -26.18 -31.16 -15.57
N ARG A 36 -26.54 -32.21 -14.81
CA ARG A 36 -25.64 -32.83 -13.84
C ARG A 36 -24.37 -33.34 -14.52
N HIS A 37 -23.23 -33.17 -13.84
CA HIS A 37 -21.91 -33.60 -14.29
C HIS A 37 -21.39 -32.89 -15.57
N VAL A 38 -22.00 -31.78 -15.98
CA VAL A 38 -21.46 -30.90 -17.03
C VAL A 38 -20.67 -29.75 -16.38
N PRO A 39 -19.33 -29.72 -16.54
CA PRO A 39 -18.52 -28.63 -16.01
C PRO A 39 -18.54 -27.41 -16.92
N VAL A 40 -18.35 -26.25 -16.30
CA VAL A 40 -17.90 -25.02 -16.95
C VAL A 40 -16.52 -24.70 -16.38
N GLU A 41 -15.52 -24.62 -17.26
CA GLU A 41 -14.11 -24.50 -16.87
C GLU A 41 -13.61 -23.08 -17.08
N SER A 42 -12.72 -22.63 -16.19
CA SER A 42 -11.99 -21.37 -16.36
C SER A 42 -10.86 -21.52 -17.38
N PRO A 43 -10.35 -20.40 -17.92
CA PRO A 43 -9.03 -20.38 -18.53
C PRO A 43 -7.96 -20.94 -17.59
N LYS A 44 -6.86 -21.43 -18.18
CA LYS A 44 -5.70 -21.92 -17.41
C LYS A 44 -4.97 -20.74 -16.78
N PHE A 45 -4.42 -20.94 -15.58
CA PHE A 45 -3.59 -19.93 -14.93
C PHE A 45 -2.39 -20.56 -14.22
N SER A 46 -1.31 -19.78 -14.11
CA SER A 46 -0.06 -20.20 -13.48
C SER A 46 -0.01 -19.81 -12.00
N CYS A 47 0.42 -20.74 -11.14
CA CYS A 47 0.74 -20.48 -9.73
C CYS A 47 1.71 -21.55 -9.19
N PHE A 48 2.73 -21.15 -8.43
CA PHE A 48 3.76 -22.05 -7.87
C PHE A 48 4.44 -22.98 -8.89
N GLY A 49 4.73 -22.47 -10.09
CA GLY A 49 5.34 -23.26 -11.16
C GLY A 49 4.42 -24.34 -11.76
N ARG A 50 3.12 -24.29 -11.44
CA ARG A 50 2.10 -25.23 -11.94
C ARG A 50 1.01 -24.51 -12.72
N GLN A 51 0.37 -25.25 -13.63
CA GLN A 51 -0.79 -24.82 -14.40
C GLN A 51 -2.06 -25.32 -13.71
N TRP A 52 -3.02 -24.42 -13.50
CA TRP A 52 -4.24 -24.67 -12.77
C TRP A 52 -5.47 -24.34 -13.61
N LYS A 53 -6.61 -24.94 -13.27
CA LYS A 53 -7.93 -24.53 -13.76
C LYS A 53 -8.98 -24.69 -12.66
N VAL A 54 -10.02 -23.84 -12.69
CA VAL A 54 -11.21 -24.02 -11.85
C VAL A 54 -12.32 -24.60 -12.72
N ALA A 55 -13.02 -25.60 -12.21
CA ALA A 55 -14.22 -26.14 -12.83
C ALA A 55 -15.40 -25.99 -11.86
N ILE A 56 -16.48 -25.41 -12.35
CA ILE A 56 -17.77 -25.38 -11.64
C ILE A 56 -18.76 -26.30 -12.33
N TYR A 57 -19.65 -26.93 -11.57
CA TYR A 57 -20.73 -27.75 -12.09
C TYR A 57 -22.04 -27.10 -11.65
N PRO A 58 -22.66 -26.25 -12.48
CA PRO A 58 -23.87 -25.50 -12.10
C PRO A 58 -25.06 -26.42 -11.79
N GLY A 59 -25.10 -27.61 -12.40
CA GLY A 59 -26.07 -28.68 -12.10
C GLY A 59 -25.61 -29.71 -11.06
N GLY A 60 -24.48 -29.46 -10.40
CA GLY A 60 -23.83 -30.41 -9.49
C GLY A 60 -23.04 -31.52 -10.20
N GLN A 61 -22.13 -32.13 -9.46
CA GLN A 61 -21.38 -33.33 -9.84
C GLN A 61 -22.21 -34.59 -9.51
N ARG A 62 -21.70 -35.79 -9.87
CA ARG A 62 -22.35 -37.09 -9.60
C ARG A 62 -22.72 -37.31 -8.13
N GLU A 63 -21.94 -36.80 -7.19
CA GLU A 63 -22.16 -36.94 -5.74
C GLU A 63 -22.77 -35.69 -5.10
N SER A 64 -23.06 -34.65 -5.88
CA SER A 64 -23.72 -33.44 -5.38
C SER A 64 -25.18 -33.71 -5.05
N GLU A 65 -25.67 -33.15 -3.95
CA GLU A 65 -27.09 -33.09 -3.64
C GLU A 65 -27.85 -32.24 -4.67
N ALA A 66 -29.14 -32.52 -4.85
CA ALA A 66 -29.97 -31.79 -5.81
C ALA A 66 -29.98 -30.28 -5.51
N GLY A 67 -29.78 -29.46 -6.56
CA GLY A 67 -29.74 -28.00 -6.45
C GLY A 67 -28.41 -27.42 -5.96
N ASN A 68 -27.43 -28.24 -5.60
CA ASN A 68 -26.09 -27.77 -5.22
C ASN A 68 -25.15 -27.65 -6.42
N VAL A 69 -24.34 -26.60 -6.40
CA VAL A 69 -23.23 -26.38 -7.34
C VAL A 69 -21.97 -27.00 -6.75
N ALA A 70 -21.19 -27.67 -7.61
CA ALA A 70 -19.89 -28.20 -7.23
C ALA A 70 -18.77 -27.30 -7.76
N ALA A 71 -17.66 -27.17 -7.03
CA ALA A 71 -16.51 -26.36 -7.45
C ALA A 71 -15.20 -27.09 -7.16
N TYR A 72 -14.33 -27.19 -8.15
CA TYR A 72 -13.05 -27.90 -8.08
C TYR A 72 -11.90 -27.08 -8.65
N LEU A 73 -10.74 -27.24 -8.05
CA LEU A 73 -9.46 -26.78 -8.56
C LEU A 73 -8.66 -27.98 -9.08
N GLY A 74 -8.19 -27.90 -10.32
CA GLY A 74 -7.41 -28.96 -10.96
C GLY A 74 -5.98 -28.52 -11.28
N ASN A 75 -5.02 -29.42 -11.08
CA ASN A 75 -3.64 -29.28 -11.54
C ASN A 75 -3.51 -29.91 -12.95
N LEU A 76 -3.06 -29.11 -13.91
CA LEU A 76 -2.87 -29.50 -15.31
C LEU A 76 -1.41 -29.80 -15.66
N SER A 77 -0.48 -29.54 -14.74
CA SER A 77 0.93 -29.84 -14.92
C SER A 77 1.21 -31.34 -14.90
N SER A 78 2.30 -31.75 -15.53
CA SER A 78 2.84 -33.12 -15.51
C SER A 78 3.45 -33.53 -14.18
N GLU A 79 3.55 -32.59 -13.23
CA GLU A 79 4.10 -32.82 -11.90
C GLU A 79 3.05 -32.53 -10.83
N SER A 80 3.06 -33.35 -9.77
CA SER A 80 2.20 -33.15 -8.60
C SER A 80 2.68 -31.97 -7.77
N ILE A 81 1.79 -31.43 -6.94
CA ILE A 81 2.12 -30.41 -5.95
C ILE A 81 1.27 -30.59 -4.70
N ASP A 82 1.89 -30.40 -3.55
CA ASP A 82 1.18 -30.29 -2.28
C ASP A 82 0.81 -28.82 -2.06
N ALA A 83 -0.49 -28.53 -1.97
CA ALA A 83 -0.98 -27.17 -1.77
C ALA A 83 -2.19 -27.15 -0.83
N SER A 84 -2.28 -26.12 0.00
CA SER A 84 -3.51 -25.76 0.70
C SER A 84 -4.25 -24.74 -0.16
N PHE A 85 -5.56 -24.93 -0.32
CA PHE A 85 -6.38 -24.09 -1.18
C PHE A 85 -7.67 -23.68 -0.48
N LYS A 86 -8.21 -22.54 -0.90
CA LYS A 86 -9.54 -22.06 -0.53
C LYS A 86 -10.25 -21.55 -1.77
N ILE A 87 -11.51 -21.92 -1.93
CA ILE A 87 -12.42 -21.30 -2.89
C ILE A 87 -13.35 -20.41 -2.07
N VAL A 88 -13.30 -19.11 -2.34
CA VAL A 88 -14.01 -18.08 -1.59
C VAL A 88 -14.98 -17.37 -2.51
N LEU A 89 -16.24 -17.34 -2.11
CA LEU A 89 -17.26 -16.49 -2.69
C LEU A 89 -17.35 -15.19 -1.88
N LYS A 90 -17.35 -14.03 -2.56
CA LYS A 90 -17.54 -12.73 -1.91
C LYS A 90 -18.88 -12.15 -2.29
N HIS A 91 -19.60 -11.60 -1.31
CA HIS A 91 -20.84 -10.86 -1.55
C HIS A 91 -20.53 -9.58 -2.36
N PRO A 92 -21.34 -9.24 -3.38
CA PRO A 92 -21.10 -8.06 -4.21
C PRO A 92 -21.16 -6.74 -3.45
N THR A 93 -22.01 -6.63 -2.43
CA THR A 93 -22.27 -5.37 -1.70
C THR A 93 -21.73 -5.31 -0.26
N ASN A 94 -21.34 -6.44 0.34
CA ASN A 94 -20.94 -6.48 1.75
C ASN A 94 -19.61 -7.22 1.92
N ARG A 95 -18.52 -6.46 2.09
CA ARG A 95 -17.15 -6.99 2.25
C ARG A 95 -16.97 -7.86 3.50
N ASN A 96 -17.88 -7.73 4.48
CA ASN A 96 -17.85 -8.41 5.77
C ASN A 96 -18.76 -9.65 5.84
N GLN A 97 -19.71 -9.81 4.91
CA GLN A 97 -20.46 -11.07 4.72
C GLN A 97 -19.67 -12.01 3.80
N ARG A 98 -18.64 -12.67 4.34
CA ARG A 98 -18.01 -13.84 3.70
C ARG A 98 -18.86 -15.06 4.03
N THR A 99 -19.77 -15.45 3.16
CA THR A 99 -20.81 -16.41 3.51
C THR A 99 -20.50 -17.85 3.15
N ASN A 100 -19.54 -18.15 2.28
CA ASN A 100 -19.08 -19.53 2.10
C ASN A 100 -17.58 -19.58 1.80
N TRP A 101 -16.82 -20.17 2.74
CA TRP A 101 -15.43 -20.57 2.52
C TRP A 101 -15.38 -22.09 2.53
N CYS A 102 -14.87 -22.65 1.45
CA CYS A 102 -14.56 -24.06 1.37
C CYS A 102 -13.09 -24.21 1.00
N GLY A 103 -12.29 -24.72 1.93
CA GLY A 103 -10.87 -25.01 1.69
C GLY A 103 -10.33 -26.04 2.67
N SER A 104 -9.25 -26.72 2.27
CA SER A 104 -8.54 -27.63 3.16
C SER A 104 -7.59 -26.80 4.05
N PRO A 105 -7.76 -26.78 5.39
CA PRO A 105 -6.80 -26.13 6.27
C PRO A 105 -5.44 -26.83 6.23
N SER A 106 -5.45 -28.14 5.94
CA SER A 106 -4.27 -28.97 5.71
C SER A 106 -3.86 -28.98 4.24
N MET A 107 -2.59 -29.29 4.00
CA MET A 107 -2.03 -29.42 2.67
C MET A 107 -2.60 -30.67 1.97
N VAL A 108 -3.02 -30.54 0.72
CA VAL A 108 -3.51 -31.66 -0.08
C VAL A 108 -2.67 -31.83 -1.34
N THR A 109 -2.43 -33.07 -1.74
CA THR A 109 -1.71 -33.38 -2.96
C THR A 109 -2.63 -33.24 -4.17
N PHE A 110 -2.25 -32.36 -5.10
CA PHE A 110 -2.82 -32.25 -6.43
C PHE A 110 -1.94 -33.06 -7.40
N GLY A 111 -2.41 -34.26 -7.77
CA GLY A 111 -1.69 -35.15 -8.67
C GLY A 111 -1.51 -34.57 -10.08
N ALA A 112 -0.42 -34.96 -10.74
CA ALA A 112 -0.12 -34.61 -12.12
C ALA A 112 -1.26 -35.00 -13.08
N ARG A 113 -1.94 -34.01 -13.67
CA ARG A 113 -3.09 -34.20 -14.58
C ARG A 113 -4.19 -35.12 -14.02
N GLN A 114 -4.35 -35.14 -12.69
CA GLN A 114 -5.38 -35.94 -12.02
C GLN A 114 -6.66 -35.13 -11.75
N GLY A 115 -7.68 -35.81 -11.22
CA GLY A 115 -8.94 -35.19 -10.80
C GLY A 115 -8.72 -34.05 -9.81
N GLY A 116 -9.50 -32.98 -9.97
CA GLY A 116 -9.41 -31.79 -9.13
C GLY A 116 -9.81 -32.02 -7.67
N LYS A 117 -9.38 -31.14 -6.78
CA LYS A 117 -9.80 -31.09 -5.37
C LYS A 117 -10.79 -29.94 -5.18
N GLY A 118 -11.84 -30.18 -4.41
CA GLY A 118 -12.95 -29.26 -4.33
C GLY A 118 -14.11 -29.83 -3.53
N TYR A 119 -15.30 -29.33 -3.81
CA TYR A 119 -16.49 -29.60 -3.01
C TYR A 119 -17.68 -29.96 -3.89
N HIS A 120 -18.30 -31.08 -3.57
CA HIS A 120 -19.50 -31.57 -4.26
C HIS A 120 -20.70 -30.65 -3.99
N ASN A 121 -20.85 -30.18 -2.75
CA ASN A 121 -21.91 -29.25 -2.34
C ASN A 121 -21.26 -27.91 -1.92
N PHE A 122 -20.71 -27.17 -2.87
CA PHE A 122 -20.03 -25.89 -2.59
C PHE A 122 -21.03 -24.84 -2.07
N ALA A 123 -22.16 -24.70 -2.75
CA ALA A 123 -23.28 -23.84 -2.34
C ALA A 123 -24.53 -24.21 -3.14
N LYS A 124 -25.71 -23.83 -2.63
CA LYS A 124 -26.96 -23.95 -3.39
C LYS A 124 -26.94 -23.01 -4.58
N ARG A 125 -27.45 -23.45 -5.73
CA ARG A 125 -27.54 -22.61 -6.94
C ARG A 125 -28.36 -21.35 -6.68
N GLU A 126 -29.50 -21.49 -6.02
CA GLU A 126 -30.38 -20.37 -5.65
C GLU A 126 -29.66 -19.31 -4.82
N GLU A 127 -28.81 -19.75 -3.89
CA GLU A 127 -27.96 -18.85 -3.11
C GLU A 127 -26.98 -18.13 -4.03
N LEU A 128 -26.22 -18.85 -4.86
CA LEU A 128 -25.24 -18.24 -5.77
C LEU A 128 -25.84 -17.20 -6.73
N LEU A 129 -27.10 -17.36 -7.13
CA LEU A 129 -27.81 -16.38 -7.97
C LEU A 129 -27.96 -15.01 -7.28
N THR A 130 -28.02 -14.98 -5.94
CA THR A 130 -28.07 -13.73 -5.16
C THR A 130 -26.71 -13.02 -5.03
N TYR A 131 -25.61 -13.69 -5.41
CA TYR A 131 -24.24 -13.18 -5.32
C TYR A 131 -23.69 -12.71 -6.66
N LEU A 132 -24.51 -12.69 -7.70
CA LEU A 132 -24.10 -12.25 -9.02
C LEU A 132 -23.89 -10.75 -9.05
N ASP A 133 -22.79 -10.33 -9.66
CA ASP A 133 -22.52 -8.93 -9.98
C ASP A 133 -22.52 -8.78 -11.49
N ASN A 134 -23.49 -8.02 -12.03
CA ASN A 134 -23.78 -7.94 -13.47
C ASN A 134 -23.82 -9.33 -14.14
N GLY A 135 -24.59 -10.26 -13.58
CA GLY A 135 -24.76 -11.63 -14.08
C GLY A 135 -23.51 -12.52 -13.95
N SER A 136 -22.47 -12.06 -13.27
CA SER A 136 -21.19 -12.76 -13.15
C SER A 136 -20.97 -13.30 -11.75
N LEU A 137 -20.65 -14.58 -11.64
CA LEU A 137 -20.25 -15.21 -10.37
C LEU A 137 -18.74 -15.03 -10.18
N LYS A 138 -18.32 -14.34 -9.11
CA LYS A 138 -16.92 -14.03 -8.83
C LYS A 138 -16.37 -14.91 -7.71
N LEU A 139 -15.38 -15.74 -8.03
CA LEU A 139 -14.69 -16.61 -7.07
C LEU A 139 -13.25 -16.14 -6.87
N GLU A 140 -12.77 -16.23 -5.63
CA GLU A 140 -11.36 -16.08 -5.30
C GLU A 140 -10.76 -17.43 -4.92
N ILE A 141 -9.71 -17.82 -5.63
CA ILE A 141 -8.95 -19.03 -5.39
C ILE A 141 -7.69 -18.63 -4.62
N HIS A 142 -7.64 -19.00 -3.35
CA HIS A 142 -6.49 -18.74 -2.50
C HIS A 142 -5.65 -20.00 -2.49
N LEU A 143 -4.36 -19.87 -2.78
CA LEU A 143 -3.42 -20.99 -2.83
C LEU A 143 -2.20 -20.67 -1.96
N ARG A 144 -1.73 -21.67 -1.23
CA ARG A 144 -0.41 -21.67 -0.60
C ARG A 144 0.20 -23.06 -0.68
N THR A 145 1.53 -23.14 -0.68
CA THR A 145 2.26 -24.40 -0.65
C THR A 145 3.39 -24.28 0.37
N ASN A 146 4.06 -25.39 0.70
CA ASN A 146 5.32 -25.30 1.42
C ASN A 146 6.29 -24.47 0.58
N LYS A 147 7.04 -23.55 1.18
CA LYS A 147 8.13 -22.88 0.47
C LYS A 147 9.03 -23.98 -0.09
N GLN A 148 9.08 -24.08 -1.41
CA GLN A 148 10.00 -24.99 -2.07
C GLN A 148 11.40 -24.48 -1.78
N THR A 149 12.05 -25.07 -0.78
CA THR A 149 13.50 -25.09 -0.71
C THR A 149 13.97 -26.02 -1.82
N GLY A 150 13.96 -25.54 -3.07
CA GLY A 150 14.96 -25.98 -4.03
C GLY A 150 16.35 -25.71 -3.46
N PRO A 151 17.45 -26.18 -4.07
CA PRO A 151 18.76 -25.66 -3.70
C PRO A 151 18.67 -24.14 -3.84
N THR A 152 18.57 -23.44 -2.72
CA THR A 152 18.72 -22.00 -2.69
C THR A 152 20.15 -21.82 -3.11
N ILE A 153 20.37 -21.56 -4.39
CA ILE A 153 21.53 -20.76 -4.77
C ILE A 153 21.32 -19.51 -3.94
N TYR A 154 22.02 -19.44 -2.81
CA TYR A 154 22.03 -18.27 -1.97
C TYR A 154 22.71 -17.21 -2.83
N VAL A 155 21.89 -16.44 -3.50
CA VAL A 155 22.34 -15.23 -4.18
C VAL A 155 22.22 -14.16 -3.10
N PRO A 156 23.34 -13.68 -2.53
CA PRO A 156 23.29 -12.55 -1.63
C PRO A 156 22.59 -11.39 -2.35
N SER A 157 21.68 -10.72 -1.66
CA SER A 157 21.09 -9.48 -2.16
C SER A 157 22.20 -8.47 -2.43
N ASN A 158 21.99 -7.56 -3.38
CA ASN A 158 22.94 -6.47 -3.63
C ASN A 158 23.28 -5.77 -2.30
N PRO A 159 24.54 -5.79 -1.84
CA PRO A 159 24.93 -5.24 -0.54
C PRO A 159 25.01 -3.71 -0.56
N PHE A 160 24.67 -3.04 -1.67
CA PHE A 160 24.80 -1.59 -1.84
C PHE A 160 24.29 -0.78 -0.64
N CYS A 161 23.03 -0.93 -0.22
CA CYS A 161 22.50 -0.16 0.90
C CYS A 161 23.30 -0.42 2.20
N LYS A 162 23.69 -1.67 2.44
CA LYS A 162 24.52 -2.02 3.61
C LYS A 162 25.89 -1.34 3.55
N ASN A 163 26.55 -1.40 2.40
CA ASN A 163 27.87 -0.81 2.21
C ASN A 163 27.80 0.73 2.26
N MET A 164 26.75 1.34 1.72
CA MET A 164 26.54 2.78 1.81
C MET A 164 26.34 3.23 3.25
N LEU A 165 25.57 2.47 4.03
CA LEU A 165 25.37 2.74 5.45
C LEU A 165 26.65 2.67 6.29
N GLU A 166 27.70 1.96 5.86
CA GLU A 166 29.00 1.99 6.55
C GLU A 166 29.66 3.38 6.48
N GLY A 167 29.30 4.19 5.47
CA GLY A 167 29.73 5.58 5.33
C GLY A 167 28.82 6.59 6.02
N PHE A 168 27.75 6.16 6.69
CA PHE A 168 26.86 7.05 7.42
C PHE A 168 27.58 7.67 8.62
N ASN A 169 27.55 9.00 8.71
CA ASN A 169 28.18 9.77 9.79
C ASN A 169 29.67 9.44 10.01
N ASN A 170 30.38 9.10 8.91
CA ASN A 170 31.80 8.78 8.94
C ASN A 170 32.63 10.04 8.63
N GLU A 171 33.33 10.56 9.64
CA GLU A 171 34.15 11.77 9.55
C GLU A 171 35.29 11.65 8.54
N GLU A 172 35.98 10.51 8.47
CA GLU A 172 37.17 10.33 7.62
C GLU A 172 36.85 10.34 6.12
N MET A 173 35.65 9.87 5.75
CA MET A 173 35.27 9.77 4.36
C MET A 173 34.42 10.95 3.88
N SER A 174 33.77 11.67 4.80
CA SER A 174 32.84 12.75 4.47
C SER A 174 33.50 13.95 3.80
N ASP A 175 32.76 14.62 2.92
CA ASP A 175 33.14 15.88 2.27
C ASP A 175 32.27 17.06 2.74
N VAL A 176 31.25 16.80 3.57
CA VAL A 176 30.35 17.81 4.13
C VAL A 176 30.11 17.52 5.61
N THR A 177 30.08 18.58 6.41
CA THR A 177 29.73 18.53 7.83
C THR A 177 28.54 19.44 8.12
N PHE A 178 27.59 18.98 8.92
CA PHE A 178 26.43 19.74 9.39
C PHE A 178 26.51 20.00 10.87
N GLU A 179 26.08 21.19 11.28
CA GLU A 179 25.87 21.56 12.67
C GLU A 179 24.37 21.69 12.94
N VAL A 180 23.80 20.82 13.79
CA VAL A 180 22.36 20.75 14.06
C VAL A 180 22.08 21.05 15.53
N GLY A 181 21.10 21.91 15.81
CA GLY A 181 20.68 22.24 17.18
C GLY A 181 21.56 23.28 17.90
N GLY A 182 22.58 23.81 17.21
CA GLY A 182 23.30 25.02 17.62
C GLY A 182 22.57 26.26 17.12
N GLU A 183 22.07 27.12 18.01
CA GLU A 183 21.61 28.44 17.60
C GLU A 183 22.85 29.28 17.23
N VAL A 184 23.00 29.65 15.96
CA VAL A 184 24.08 30.54 15.52
C VAL A 184 23.82 31.93 16.11
N GLU A 185 24.59 32.33 17.13
CA GLU A 185 24.57 33.70 17.67
C GLU A 185 24.98 34.70 16.58
N SER A 186 24.01 35.16 15.79
CA SER A 186 24.17 36.27 14.85
C SER A 186 23.12 37.35 15.12
N ALA A 187 23.05 37.81 16.36
CA ALA A 187 22.46 39.10 16.68
C ALA A 187 23.09 39.65 17.97
N ALA A 188 23.80 40.76 17.84
CA ALA A 188 24.62 41.41 18.86
C ALA A 188 23.89 41.89 20.14
N ASN A 189 22.65 41.49 20.41
CA ASN A 189 21.90 41.91 21.60
C ASN A 189 20.68 41.02 21.88
N ARG A 190 20.83 39.93 22.65
CA ARG A 190 19.82 39.49 23.64
C ARG A 190 20.27 38.28 24.49
N ARG A 191 20.26 38.51 25.80
CA ARG A 191 20.10 37.59 26.97
C ARG A 191 20.37 36.08 26.75
N LYS A 192 21.46 35.62 27.39
CA LYS A 192 21.86 34.23 27.65
C LYS A 192 20.67 33.30 27.94
N ARG A 193 20.28 32.49 26.95
CA ARG A 193 19.46 31.28 27.12
C ARG A 193 20.37 30.06 26.94
N ALA A 194 20.01 28.94 27.56
CA ALA A 194 20.90 27.78 27.75
C ALA A 194 21.52 27.28 26.42
N LYS A 195 22.84 27.08 26.44
CA LYS A 195 23.65 26.55 25.33
C LYS A 195 23.26 25.09 25.07
N THR A 196 22.34 24.83 24.14
CA THR A 196 22.16 23.48 23.58
C THR A 196 23.45 23.10 22.85
N THR A 197 24.02 21.95 23.19
CA THR A 197 25.20 21.41 22.50
C THR A 197 24.84 21.08 21.07
N ALA A 198 25.44 21.78 20.11
CA ALA A 198 25.27 21.48 18.70
C ALA A 198 25.78 20.07 18.41
N SER A 199 25.03 19.32 17.60
CA SER A 199 25.39 17.97 17.15
C SER A 199 25.99 18.06 15.76
N MET A 200 27.15 17.43 15.59
CA MET A 200 27.86 17.39 14.31
C MET A 200 27.48 16.13 13.55
N PHE A 201 27.16 16.29 12.27
CA PHE A 201 26.86 15.17 11.37
C PHE A 201 27.71 15.23 10.12
N HIS A 202 28.24 14.09 9.71
CA HIS A 202 29.15 13.96 8.58
C HIS A 202 28.44 13.26 7.42
N ALA A 203 28.57 13.83 6.22
CA ALA A 203 27.86 13.34 5.05
C ALA A 203 28.67 13.44 3.74
N PHE A 204 28.19 12.74 2.70
CA PHE A 204 28.70 12.88 1.34
C PHE A 204 27.75 13.72 0.47
N HIS A 205 28.26 14.80 -0.11
CA HIS A 205 27.52 15.70 -1.00
C HIS A 205 26.86 14.94 -2.16
N ALA A 206 27.57 13.99 -2.75
CA ALA A 206 27.07 13.19 -3.86
C ALA A 206 25.82 12.37 -3.50
N ILE A 207 25.75 11.81 -2.28
CA ILE A 207 24.60 11.04 -1.81
C ILE A 207 23.41 11.97 -1.58
N LEU A 208 23.66 13.13 -0.96
CA LEU A 208 22.65 14.14 -0.72
C LEU A 208 22.06 14.66 -2.03
N ARG A 209 22.88 14.89 -3.06
CA ARG A 209 22.39 15.35 -4.36
C ARG A 209 21.40 14.39 -5.01
N LEU A 210 21.54 13.09 -4.75
CA LEU A 210 20.66 12.05 -5.30
C LEU A 210 19.39 11.84 -4.45
N ASN A 211 19.49 11.97 -3.12
CA ASN A 211 18.41 11.57 -2.20
C ASN A 211 17.72 12.75 -1.47
N ALA A 212 18.40 13.88 -1.35
CA ALA A 212 17.96 15.10 -0.65
C ALA A 212 18.50 16.36 -1.36
N PRO A 213 18.03 16.65 -2.59
CA PRO A 213 18.61 17.69 -3.44
C PRO A 213 18.60 19.08 -2.78
N SER A 214 17.53 19.44 -2.08
CA SER A 214 17.47 20.73 -1.37
C SER A 214 18.47 20.82 -0.22
N LEU A 215 18.82 19.68 0.40
CA LEU A 215 19.88 19.62 1.42
C LEU A 215 21.26 19.75 0.78
N ALA A 216 21.49 19.12 -0.37
CA ALA A 216 22.74 19.23 -1.13
C ALA A 216 22.98 20.66 -1.64
N ASP A 217 21.93 21.39 -2.02
CA ASP A 217 22.02 22.78 -2.50
C ASP A 217 22.45 23.76 -1.40
N MET A 218 22.19 23.43 -0.12
CA MET A 218 22.67 24.21 1.02
C MET A 218 24.17 23.98 1.29
N CYS A 219 24.75 22.92 0.72
CA CYS A 219 26.14 22.56 0.92
C CYS A 219 27.02 23.18 -0.15
N ARG A 220 28.19 23.66 0.25
CA ARG A 220 29.25 24.08 -0.67
C ARG A 220 30.45 23.17 -0.43
N PRO A 221 30.74 22.19 -1.29
CA PRO A 221 31.79 21.19 -1.04
C PRO A 221 33.20 21.79 -1.02
N GLU A 222 33.38 23.03 -1.48
CA GLU A 222 34.66 23.77 -1.39
C GLU A 222 34.83 24.52 -0.06
N ASP A 223 33.80 24.55 0.78
CA ASP A 223 33.81 25.24 2.08
C ASP A 223 34.05 24.22 3.20
N GLU A 224 35.11 24.41 3.98
CA GLU A 224 35.40 23.58 5.16
C GLU A 224 34.48 23.91 6.35
N ALA A 225 33.69 24.98 6.25
CA ALA A 225 32.76 25.36 7.30
C ALA A 225 31.58 24.39 7.41
N ALA A 226 31.22 24.03 8.64
CA ALA A 226 30.02 23.24 8.91
C ALA A 226 28.76 24.00 8.51
N VAL A 227 27.83 23.31 7.84
CA VAL A 227 26.56 23.87 7.37
C VAL A 227 25.56 23.91 8.53
N PRO A 228 25.08 25.08 8.97
CA PRO A 228 24.16 25.16 10.11
C PRO A 228 22.73 24.78 9.70
N ILE A 229 22.17 23.79 10.40
CA ILE A 229 20.78 23.34 10.25
C ILE A 229 19.97 23.79 11.47
N ASN A 230 19.26 24.90 11.27
CA ASN A 230 18.40 25.49 12.30
C ASN A 230 17.00 24.88 12.30
N GLY A 231 16.37 24.74 13.47
CA GLY A 231 14.97 24.36 13.62
C GLY A 231 14.65 22.90 13.35
N VAL A 232 15.65 22.02 13.30
CA VAL A 232 15.48 20.56 13.23
C VAL A 232 16.14 19.95 14.46
N ASP A 233 15.45 19.04 15.13
CA ASP A 233 16.02 18.29 16.26
C ASP A 233 17.15 17.37 15.76
N PRO A 234 18.28 17.26 16.49
CA PRO A 234 19.38 16.37 16.10
C PRO A 234 18.98 14.93 15.84
N GLU A 235 18.05 14.35 16.62
CA GLU A 235 17.63 12.96 16.42
C GLU A 235 16.78 12.83 15.14
N VAL A 236 15.93 13.81 14.86
CA VAL A 236 15.16 13.86 13.61
C VAL A 236 16.10 14.01 12.41
N PHE A 237 17.10 14.90 12.50
CA PHE A 237 18.07 15.07 11.43
C PHE A 237 18.88 13.78 11.19
N LYS A 238 19.26 13.07 12.25
CA LYS A 238 19.93 11.77 12.17
C LYS A 238 19.08 10.73 11.44
N ILE A 239 17.78 10.63 11.74
CA ILE A 239 16.83 9.73 11.04
C ILE A 239 16.76 10.09 9.55
N VAL A 240 16.62 11.38 9.25
CA VAL A 240 16.55 11.88 7.88
C VAL A 240 17.82 11.58 7.10
N LEU A 241 18.99 11.85 7.69
CA LEU A 241 20.29 11.58 7.06
C LEU A 241 20.49 10.07 6.89
N TYR A 242 20.11 9.25 7.88
CA TYR A 242 20.20 7.79 7.80
C TYR A 242 19.37 7.23 6.64
N PHE A 243 18.17 7.78 6.41
CA PHE A 243 17.32 7.42 5.27
C PHE A 243 18.00 7.71 3.92
N CYS A 244 18.68 8.86 3.79
CA CYS A 244 19.41 9.23 2.57
C CYS A 244 20.51 8.23 2.19
N TYR A 245 21.06 7.49 3.17
CA TYR A 245 22.09 6.47 2.96
C TYR A 245 21.52 5.08 2.63
N GLY A 246 20.19 4.96 2.49
CA GLY A 246 19.51 3.69 2.23
C GLY A 246 19.09 2.97 3.51
N GLY A 247 19.08 3.66 4.65
CA GLY A 247 18.56 3.17 5.91
C GLY A 247 17.03 3.07 5.90
N THR A 248 16.50 2.03 6.53
CA THR A 248 15.07 1.86 6.76
C THR A 248 14.71 2.37 8.15
N VAL A 249 13.76 3.30 8.25
CA VAL A 249 13.23 3.82 9.52
C VAL A 249 12.09 2.92 9.98
N SER A 250 12.04 2.58 11.27
CA SER A 250 10.97 1.72 11.78
C SER A 250 9.64 2.48 11.91
N GLU A 251 8.52 1.77 11.92
CA GLU A 251 7.21 2.40 12.11
C GLU A 251 7.11 3.10 13.48
N GLU A 252 7.77 2.57 14.51
CA GLU A 252 7.79 3.18 15.85
C GLU A 252 8.57 4.50 15.89
N GLU A 253 9.68 4.60 15.15
CA GLU A 253 10.46 5.84 15.05
C GLU A 253 9.70 6.90 14.23
N LEU A 254 9.05 6.48 13.15
CA LEU A 254 8.16 7.33 12.35
C LEU A 254 6.98 7.81 13.21
N ALA A 255 6.38 6.93 14.00
CA ALA A 255 5.27 7.25 14.91
C ALA A 255 5.65 8.33 15.92
N ALA A 256 6.80 8.16 16.59
CA ALA A 256 7.24 9.05 17.64
C ALA A 256 7.57 10.47 17.12
N ASN A 257 8.00 10.59 15.86
CA ASN A 257 8.52 11.83 15.30
C ASN A 257 7.83 12.28 13.99
N ALA A 258 6.62 11.78 13.69
CA ALA A 258 5.99 11.91 12.39
C ALA A 258 5.96 13.36 11.85
N ASN A 259 5.50 14.31 12.67
CA ASN A 259 5.40 15.72 12.27
C ASN A 259 6.78 16.33 11.99
N ALA A 260 7.75 16.09 12.88
CA ALA A 260 9.09 16.64 12.72
C ALA A 260 9.82 16.02 11.50
N ILE A 261 9.60 14.73 11.25
CA ILE A 261 10.13 14.03 10.06
C ILE A 261 9.48 14.60 8.79
N ILE A 262 8.17 14.82 8.77
CA ILE A 262 7.47 15.45 7.63
C ILE A 262 8.06 16.83 7.37
N GLU A 263 8.21 17.68 8.38
CA GLU A 263 8.77 19.02 8.23
C GLU A 263 10.19 19.01 7.69
N ALA A 264 11.05 18.14 8.20
CA ALA A 264 12.43 18.01 7.75
C ALA A 264 12.51 17.42 6.33
N ALA A 265 11.76 16.35 6.04
CA ALA A 265 11.76 15.70 4.74
C ALA A 265 11.19 16.62 3.64
N ASP A 266 10.14 17.38 3.95
CA ASP A 266 9.56 18.41 3.06
C ASP A 266 10.58 19.52 2.78
N ARG A 267 11.26 20.01 3.83
CA ARG A 267 12.30 21.05 3.68
C ARG A 267 13.49 20.57 2.84
N PHE A 268 13.92 19.32 3.01
CA PHE A 268 15.11 18.77 2.35
C PHE A 268 14.84 18.05 1.02
N GLY A 269 13.56 17.99 0.60
CA GLY A 269 13.17 17.38 -0.67
C GLY A 269 13.19 15.85 -0.68
N ILE A 270 12.99 15.21 0.48
CA ILE A 270 13.07 13.76 0.65
C ILE A 270 11.66 13.17 0.59
N VAL A 271 11.13 13.10 -0.62
CA VAL A 271 9.73 12.71 -0.90
C VAL A 271 9.35 11.37 -0.26
N ASN A 272 10.17 10.33 -0.42
CA ASN A 272 9.80 8.99 0.04
C ASN A 272 9.65 8.91 1.57
N LEU A 273 10.52 9.58 2.33
CA LEU A 273 10.44 9.63 3.79
C LEU A 273 9.21 10.43 4.24
N LYS A 274 8.94 11.56 3.58
CA LYS A 274 7.73 12.36 3.82
C LYS A 274 6.46 11.54 3.63
N LEU A 275 6.35 10.77 2.54
CA LEU A 275 5.19 9.94 2.27
C LEU A 275 5.03 8.76 3.25
N GLN A 276 6.14 8.18 3.72
CA GLN A 276 6.10 7.16 4.77
C GLN A 276 5.60 7.73 6.10
N ALA A 277 6.15 8.87 6.52
CA ALA A 277 5.71 9.56 7.73
C ALA A 277 4.24 10.03 7.63
N GLU A 278 3.79 10.47 6.46
CA GLU A 278 2.38 10.81 6.20
C GLU A 278 1.46 9.61 6.39
N ALA A 279 1.83 8.42 5.90
CA ALA A 279 1.02 7.22 6.05
C ALA A 279 0.83 6.88 7.54
N VAL A 280 1.91 6.91 8.32
CA VAL A 280 1.89 6.67 9.77
C VAL A 280 1.05 7.74 10.49
N LEU A 281 1.24 9.02 10.18
CA LEU A 281 0.43 10.11 10.73
C LEU A 281 -1.06 9.93 10.43
N THR A 282 -1.38 9.53 9.21
CA THR A 282 -2.76 9.29 8.76
C THR A 282 -3.38 8.12 9.51
N GLU A 283 -2.64 7.06 9.82
CA GLU A 283 -3.16 5.92 10.57
C GLU A 283 -3.37 6.25 12.05
N GLN A 284 -2.44 6.96 12.67
CA GLN A 284 -2.46 7.25 14.11
C GLN A 284 -3.43 8.35 14.51
N THR A 285 -3.63 9.34 13.64
CA THR A 285 -4.45 10.50 14.00
C THR A 285 -5.93 10.17 13.90
N GLU A 286 -6.62 10.22 15.03
CA GLU A 286 -8.08 10.19 15.07
C GLU A 286 -8.63 11.58 14.74
N ILE A 287 -9.43 11.68 13.68
CA ILE A 287 -10.03 12.94 13.24
C ILE A 287 -11.31 13.20 14.04
N THR A 288 -11.38 14.38 14.65
CA THR A 288 -12.53 14.85 15.43
C THR A 288 -12.96 16.23 14.92
N VAL A 289 -14.17 16.67 15.29
CA VAL A 289 -14.68 18.00 14.89
C VAL A 289 -13.78 19.14 15.36
N ASP A 290 -13.12 18.97 16.51
CA ASP A 290 -12.29 20.00 17.12
C ASP A 290 -10.90 20.09 16.46
N ASN A 291 -10.33 18.97 15.99
CA ASN A 291 -8.97 18.93 15.43
C ASN A 291 -8.92 18.96 13.89
N MET A 292 -10.05 18.75 13.20
CA MET A 292 -10.05 18.55 11.75
C MET A 292 -9.56 19.77 10.96
N LEU A 293 -9.86 21.00 11.41
CA LEU A 293 -9.45 22.21 10.69
C LEU A 293 -7.94 22.41 10.76
N ASP A 294 -7.35 22.32 11.95
CA ASP A 294 -5.92 22.47 12.14
C ASP A 294 -5.15 21.39 11.36
N ASN A 295 -5.63 20.14 11.44
CA ASN A 295 -5.08 19.03 10.66
C ASN A 295 -5.23 19.23 9.15
N LEU A 296 -6.35 19.82 8.68
CA LEU A 296 -6.58 20.09 7.27
C LEU A 296 -5.65 21.17 6.74
N LEU A 297 -5.49 22.26 7.50
CA LEU A 297 -4.57 23.35 7.15
C LEU A 297 -3.12 22.86 7.14
N TYR A 298 -2.74 22.04 8.14
CA TYR A 298 -1.43 21.40 8.16
C TYR A 298 -1.22 20.50 6.95
N ALA A 299 -2.17 19.60 6.65
CA ALA A 299 -2.10 18.70 5.50
C ALA A 299 -1.95 19.47 4.18
N ASN A 300 -2.75 20.51 3.98
CA ASN A 300 -2.65 21.34 2.78
C ASN A 300 -1.31 22.09 2.71
N SER A 301 -0.82 22.65 3.82
CA SER A 301 0.45 23.39 3.86
C SER A 301 1.67 22.53 3.51
N LYS A 302 1.61 21.23 3.81
CA LYS A 302 2.67 20.24 3.57
C LYS A 302 2.40 19.32 2.38
N ASN A 303 1.34 19.57 1.60
CA ASN A 303 0.91 18.72 0.49
C ASN A 303 0.70 17.23 0.89
N LEU A 304 0.16 16.99 2.08
CA LEU A 304 -0.15 15.66 2.60
C LEU A 304 -1.50 15.18 2.05
N ALA A 305 -1.52 14.82 0.76
CA ALA A 305 -2.74 14.45 0.06
C ALA A 305 -3.48 13.25 0.68
N LEU A 306 -2.78 12.25 1.21
CA LEU A 306 -3.40 11.08 1.84
C LEU A 306 -4.06 11.45 3.17
N PHE A 307 -3.38 12.28 3.97
CA PHE A 307 -3.93 12.77 5.24
C PHE A 307 -5.13 13.70 5.00
N GLN A 308 -5.02 14.59 4.02
CA GLN A 308 -6.10 15.46 3.54
C GLN A 308 -7.31 14.64 3.07
N GLU A 309 -7.10 13.56 2.31
CA GLU A 309 -8.18 12.68 1.85
C GLU A 309 -8.95 12.04 3.03
N LYS A 310 -8.24 11.58 4.08
CA LYS A 310 -8.88 11.04 5.30
C LYS A 310 -9.74 12.10 6.00
N ILE A 311 -9.26 13.34 6.08
CA ILE A 311 -10.00 14.44 6.72
C ILE A 311 -11.24 14.80 5.89
N MET A 312 -11.13 14.86 4.56
CA MET A 312 -12.27 15.15 3.68
C MET A 312 -13.35 14.08 3.75
N ASP A 313 -12.95 12.80 3.83
CA ASP A 313 -13.89 11.69 4.04
C ASP A 313 -14.64 11.86 5.38
N PHE A 314 -13.94 12.20 6.46
CA PHE A 314 -14.57 12.46 7.76
C PHE A 314 -15.57 13.62 7.71
N VAL A 315 -15.21 14.73 7.04
CA VAL A 315 -16.09 15.90 6.88
C VAL A 315 -17.32 15.54 6.05
N ALA A 316 -17.16 14.76 4.99
CA ALA A 316 -18.25 14.30 4.15
C ALA A 316 -19.23 13.37 4.91
N GLU A 317 -18.71 12.53 5.82
CA GLU A 317 -19.51 11.60 6.64
C GLU A 317 -20.20 12.26 7.84
N ASN A 318 -19.64 13.35 8.37
CA ASN A 318 -20.14 14.03 9.59
C ASN A 318 -20.67 15.44 9.33
N GLY A 319 -21.08 15.73 8.09
CA GLY A 319 -21.54 17.07 7.70
C GLY A 319 -22.65 17.64 8.60
N ASP A 320 -23.57 16.80 9.08
CA ASP A 320 -24.65 17.18 10.00
C ASP A 320 -24.16 17.70 11.36
N LYS A 321 -23.03 17.17 11.86
CA LYS A 321 -22.44 17.57 13.15
C LYS A 321 -21.57 18.81 13.03
N ILE A 322 -21.04 19.06 11.83
CA ILE A 322 -20.06 20.10 11.53
C ILE A 322 -20.74 21.41 11.11
N VAL A 323 -21.81 21.31 10.31
CA VAL A 323 -22.54 22.47 9.79
C VAL A 323 -23.06 23.32 10.95
N GLY A 324 -22.68 24.60 10.95
CA GLY A 324 -23.07 25.58 11.98
C GLY A 324 -22.21 25.59 13.24
N LYS A 325 -21.28 24.64 13.42
CA LYS A 325 -20.34 24.62 14.57
C LYS A 325 -18.92 25.04 14.21
N VAL A 326 -18.55 24.90 12.94
CA VAL A 326 -17.19 25.10 12.46
C VAL A 326 -17.15 26.20 11.40
N SER A 327 -16.19 27.10 11.51
CA SER A 327 -15.94 28.17 10.53
C SER A 327 -14.94 27.71 9.48
N PHE A 328 -15.31 27.82 8.20
CA PHE A 328 -14.46 27.42 7.07
C PHE A 328 -13.77 28.60 6.37
N ASN A 329 -13.77 29.79 6.98
CA ASN A 329 -13.27 31.01 6.33
C ASN A 329 -11.79 30.93 5.93
N ASP A 330 -10.98 30.20 6.70
CA ASP A 330 -9.54 30.07 6.47
C ASP A 330 -9.18 28.87 5.57
N VAL A 331 -10.19 28.12 5.10
CA VAL A 331 -9.98 26.93 4.26
C VAL A 331 -9.74 27.37 2.81
N PRO A 332 -8.59 27.02 2.20
CA PRO A 332 -8.30 27.34 0.81
C PRO A 332 -9.36 26.82 -0.17
N GLY A 333 -9.74 27.66 -1.15
CA GLY A 333 -10.82 27.35 -2.08
C GLY A 333 -10.59 26.13 -2.97
N ASN A 334 -9.33 25.76 -3.24
CA ASN A 334 -8.97 24.54 -3.96
C ASN A 334 -9.42 23.27 -3.22
N LEU A 335 -9.55 23.30 -1.89
CA LEU A 335 -10.00 22.17 -1.10
C LEU A 335 -11.50 21.86 -1.26
N MET A 336 -12.28 22.80 -1.80
CA MET A 336 -13.70 22.59 -2.06
C MET A 336 -13.93 21.52 -3.14
N SER A 337 -13.03 21.40 -4.12
CA SER A 337 -13.09 20.36 -5.16
C SER A 337 -12.93 18.96 -4.54
N ASP A 338 -11.99 18.83 -3.60
CA ASP A 338 -11.72 17.60 -2.87
C ASP A 338 -12.87 17.22 -1.94
N LEU A 339 -13.47 18.21 -1.25
CA LEU A 339 -14.66 17.98 -0.42
C LEU A 339 -15.86 17.52 -1.27
N LEU A 340 -16.14 18.18 -2.40
CA LEU A 340 -17.20 17.76 -3.32
C LEU A 340 -16.93 16.36 -3.88
N THR A 341 -15.66 16.04 -4.15
CA THR A 341 -15.25 14.71 -4.60
C THR A 341 -15.51 13.65 -3.52
N ALA A 342 -15.13 13.92 -2.26
CA ALA A 342 -15.40 13.02 -1.14
C ALA A 342 -16.92 12.79 -0.94
N VAL A 343 -17.72 13.86 -0.96
CA VAL A 343 -19.20 13.77 -0.89
C VAL A 343 -19.76 12.96 -2.06
N ALA A 344 -19.27 13.17 -3.28
CA ALA A 344 -19.71 12.44 -4.45
C ALA A 344 -19.31 10.95 -4.40
N ARG A 345 -18.12 10.62 -3.88
CA ARG A 345 -17.70 9.23 -3.62
C ARG A 345 -18.62 8.56 -2.61
N GLY A 346 -18.98 9.25 -1.52
CA GLY A 346 -19.95 8.79 -0.53
C GLY A 346 -21.31 8.48 -1.17
N LYS A 347 -21.81 9.35 -2.05
CA LYS A 347 -23.09 9.20 -2.77
C LYS A 347 -23.08 8.14 -3.87
N LYS A 348 -21.97 7.94 -4.58
CA LYS A 348 -21.81 6.92 -5.64
C LYS A 348 -21.90 5.49 -5.12
N SER A 349 -21.71 5.25 -3.81
CA SER A 349 -22.00 3.96 -3.20
C SER A 349 -23.50 3.62 -3.15
N ALA A 350 -24.39 4.61 -3.42
CA ALA A 350 -25.83 4.50 -3.27
C ALA A 350 -26.66 4.58 -4.57
N ASN A 351 -26.12 4.98 -5.74
CA ASN A 351 -26.86 5.04 -7.02
C ASN A 351 -25.94 4.95 -8.28
N MET A 352 -26.49 4.38 -9.37
CA MET A 352 -25.86 3.88 -10.61
C MET A 352 -24.92 4.81 -11.44
N SER A 353 -24.07 4.11 -12.23
CA SER A 353 -23.29 4.46 -13.43
C SER A 353 -22.36 5.69 -13.39
N ALA A 354 -21.05 5.41 -13.46
CA ALA A 354 -19.98 6.41 -13.51
C ALA A 354 -19.86 7.10 -14.89
N PRO A 355 -19.62 8.42 -14.94
CA PRO A 355 -19.19 9.10 -16.16
C PRO A 355 -17.68 8.89 -16.41
N GLU A 356 -17.29 9.04 -17.67
CA GLU A 356 -16.05 8.62 -18.35
C GLU A 356 -14.71 9.21 -17.86
N ASP A 357 -14.64 9.93 -16.74
CA ASP A 357 -13.38 10.52 -16.26
C ASP A 357 -12.93 9.88 -14.94
N ASN A 358 -12.28 8.72 -15.05
CA ASN A 358 -11.92 7.82 -13.95
C ASN A 358 -11.01 8.50 -12.90
N LEU A 359 -10.06 9.33 -13.34
CA LEU A 359 -9.05 9.98 -12.49
C LEU A 359 -9.66 10.90 -11.42
N THR A 360 -10.77 11.58 -11.74
CA THR A 360 -11.41 12.58 -10.86
C THR A 360 -11.99 11.96 -9.59
N PHE A 361 -12.23 10.64 -9.54
CA PHE A 361 -12.74 9.97 -8.34
C PHE A 361 -11.76 8.98 -7.72
N MET A 362 -10.61 8.71 -8.35
CA MET A 362 -9.58 7.81 -7.82
C MET A 362 -8.99 8.30 -6.50
N ARG A 363 -8.72 7.37 -5.59
CA ARG A 363 -8.12 7.63 -4.28
C ARG A 363 -6.65 8.04 -4.42
N VAL A 364 -6.11 8.76 -3.44
CA VAL A 364 -4.72 9.25 -3.49
C VAL A 364 -3.72 8.10 -3.63
N GLY A 365 -3.93 6.99 -2.94
CA GLY A 365 -3.09 5.79 -3.08
C GLY A 365 -3.08 5.20 -4.50
N GLU A 366 -4.20 5.28 -5.22
CA GLU A 366 -4.29 4.81 -6.61
C GLU A 366 -3.60 5.78 -7.58
N LEU A 367 -3.76 7.09 -7.36
CA LEU A 367 -3.09 8.14 -8.14
C LEU A 367 -1.57 8.05 -7.99
N ARG A 368 -1.06 7.93 -6.75
CA ARG A 368 0.37 7.75 -6.47
C ARG A 368 0.94 6.52 -7.15
N LYS A 369 0.20 5.41 -7.15
CA LYS A 369 0.61 4.19 -7.84
C LYS A 369 0.74 4.41 -9.35
N LEU A 370 -0.25 5.04 -9.99
CA LEU A 370 -0.19 5.35 -11.42
C LEU A 370 0.97 6.27 -11.78
N LEU A 371 1.22 7.29 -10.95
CA LEU A 371 2.35 8.22 -11.13
C LEU A 371 3.68 7.49 -11.00
N HIS A 372 3.84 6.64 -9.97
CA HIS A 372 5.03 5.82 -9.78
C HIS A 372 5.27 4.89 -10.97
N ASP A 373 4.24 4.21 -11.46
CA ASP A 373 4.34 3.30 -12.61
C ASP A 373 4.75 4.04 -13.91
N LYS A 374 4.46 5.36 -14.00
CA LYS A 374 4.88 6.25 -15.09
C LYS A 374 6.22 6.97 -14.82
N GLY A 375 6.85 6.77 -13.66
CA GLY A 375 8.10 7.45 -13.27
C GLY A 375 7.92 8.95 -12.98
N LEU A 376 6.70 9.39 -12.66
CA LEU A 376 6.36 10.78 -12.36
C LEU A 376 6.45 11.07 -10.86
N CYS A 377 6.52 12.36 -10.51
CA CYS A 377 6.51 12.78 -9.11
C CYS A 377 5.22 12.33 -8.40
N VAL A 378 5.36 11.67 -7.24
CA VAL A 378 4.26 11.16 -6.42
C VAL A 378 3.88 12.08 -5.26
N ASP A 379 4.65 13.16 -5.04
CA ASP A 379 4.37 14.19 -4.04
C ASP A 379 3.53 15.33 -4.64
N GLY A 380 2.84 16.06 -3.77
CA GLY A 380 1.99 17.19 -4.14
C GLY A 380 0.52 16.98 -3.83
N SER A 381 -0.28 18.00 -4.16
CA SER A 381 -1.73 17.94 -3.97
C SER A 381 -2.38 16.91 -4.89
N ARG A 382 -3.59 16.47 -4.53
CA ARG A 382 -4.39 15.58 -5.37
C ARG A 382 -4.65 16.16 -6.77
N GLU A 383 -4.90 17.47 -6.86
CA GLU A 383 -5.09 18.17 -8.13
C GLU A 383 -3.82 18.13 -8.99
N THR A 384 -2.65 18.33 -8.38
CA THR A 384 -1.35 18.23 -9.06
C THR A 384 -1.13 16.83 -9.62
N MET A 385 -1.45 15.78 -8.85
CA MET A 385 -1.34 14.39 -9.31
C MET A 385 -2.23 14.11 -10.52
N ILE A 386 -3.48 14.59 -10.50
CA ILE A 386 -4.42 14.43 -11.63
C ILE A 386 -3.94 15.21 -12.85
N GLY A 387 -3.45 16.44 -12.65
CA GLY A 387 -2.87 17.27 -13.71
C GLY A 387 -1.72 16.56 -14.42
N LEU A 388 -0.74 16.06 -13.65
CA LEU A 388 0.40 15.30 -14.19
C LEU A 388 -0.02 14.05 -14.97
N LEU A 389 -1.05 13.34 -14.50
CA LEU A 389 -1.57 12.16 -15.19
C LEU A 389 -2.31 12.52 -16.49
N ARG A 390 -3.05 13.64 -16.52
CA ARG A 390 -3.75 14.13 -17.71
C ARG A 390 -2.78 14.60 -18.78
N GLU A 391 -1.82 15.45 -18.43
CA GLU A 391 -0.78 15.92 -19.35
C GLU A 391 -0.02 14.74 -19.98
N ASN A 392 0.35 13.73 -19.18
CA ASN A 392 1.04 12.54 -19.67
C ASN A 392 0.13 11.47 -20.30
N SER A 393 -1.18 11.70 -20.35
CA SER A 393 -2.11 10.90 -21.15
C SER A 393 -2.36 11.51 -22.53
N GLU A 394 -2.38 12.84 -22.63
CA GLU A 394 -2.50 13.57 -23.89
C GLU A 394 -1.25 13.40 -24.76
N ILE A 395 -0.05 13.40 -24.16
CA ILE A 395 1.21 13.21 -24.90
C ILE A 395 1.32 11.81 -25.52
N SER A 396 0.70 10.78 -24.92
CA SER A 396 0.70 9.42 -25.49
C SER A 396 -0.21 9.26 -26.72
N ASP A 397 -1.23 10.12 -26.89
CA ASP A 397 -2.13 10.06 -28.04
C ASP A 397 -1.60 10.82 -29.27
N VAL A 398 -0.69 11.77 -29.09
CA VAL A 398 -0.10 12.56 -30.21
C VAL A 398 1.09 11.86 -30.88
N GLY A 399 1.60 10.78 -30.28
CA GLY A 399 2.73 9.99 -30.81
C GLY A 399 2.34 8.75 -31.62
N ALA A 400 1.05 8.54 -31.90
CA ALA A 400 0.51 7.32 -32.52
C ALA A 400 -0.18 7.54 -33.87
N GLU A 401 0.13 8.62 -34.59
CA GLU A 401 -0.25 8.80 -36.01
C GLU A 401 0.87 8.47 -36.99
#